data_AF-A0A1C5CF53-F1
#
_entry.id   AF-A0A1C5CF53-F1
#
_cell.length_a   1.000
_cell.length_b   1.000
_cell.length_c   1.000
_cell.angle_alpha   90.00
_cell.angle_beta   90.00
_cell.angle_gamma   90.00
#
_symmetry.space_group_name_H-M   'P 1'
#
loop_
_entity.id
_entity.type
_entity.pdbx_description
1 polymer ?
#
loop_
_entity_poly.entity_id
_entity_poly.type
_entity_poly.pdbx_seq_one_letter_code
_entity_poly.pdbx_strand_id
1 'polypeptide(L)'
;MGGTVLEADKIFLVTGMRTALPVIDGLDTTPHDTSRTQLDLTELLGHLIVVGGGYIGSEFDQMLARFGSRVTLIQRAGRLLPAENPEISAAVTEGFAAEGITVLTDTACTTVTGRPGQARAGRPARSHGTGQKNRSTPPRPWSTHPS
;
A
#
# COMPACT_ATOMS: atom_id res chain seq x y z
N MET A 1 21.82 -17.04 -30.06
CA MET A 1 21.98 -16.88 -28.60
C MET A 1 23.32 -17.48 -28.22
N GLY A 2 24.29 -16.67 -27.80
CA GLY A 2 25.60 -17.13 -27.34
C GLY A 2 25.59 -17.25 -25.82
N GLY A 3 25.43 -18.47 -25.30
CA GLY A 3 25.57 -18.76 -23.88
C GLY A 3 26.95 -19.33 -23.59
N THR A 4 27.56 -18.95 -22.46
CA THR A 4 28.74 -19.64 -21.93
C THR A 4 28.27 -20.76 -21.01
N VAL A 5 28.80 -21.97 -21.19
CA VAL A 5 28.52 -23.11 -20.31
C VAL A 5 29.44 -23.04 -19.10
N LEU A 6 28.88 -23.20 -17.90
CA LEU A 6 29.61 -23.23 -16.63
C LEU A 6 29.36 -24.59 -15.97
N GLU A 7 30.44 -25.29 -15.59
CA GLU A 7 30.39 -26.59 -14.89
C GLU A 7 31.03 -26.47 -13.50
N ALA A 8 30.40 -27.07 -12.49
CA ALA A 8 30.89 -27.12 -11.12
C ALA A 8 30.26 -28.31 -10.38
N ASP A 9 30.96 -28.86 -9.38
CA ASP A 9 30.47 -29.97 -8.55
C ASP A 9 29.18 -29.62 -7.78
N LYS A 10 29.00 -28.33 -7.45
CA LYS A 10 27.80 -27.77 -6.81
C LYS A 10 27.53 -26.36 -7.33
N ILE A 11 26.27 -26.08 -7.65
CA ILE A 11 25.79 -24.75 -8.04
C ILE A 11 24.71 -24.32 -7.04
N PHE A 12 24.84 -23.11 -6.49
CA PHE A 12 23.84 -22.51 -5.62
C PHE A 12 23.20 -21.31 -6.32
N LEU A 13 21.87 -21.32 -6.42
CA LEU A 13 21.09 -20.21 -6.99
C LEU A 13 20.63 -19.29 -5.85
N VAL A 14 21.28 -18.13 -5.73
CA VAL A 14 21.04 -17.14 -4.66
C VAL A 14 20.72 -15.78 -5.27
N THR A 15 19.78 -15.74 -6.22
CA THR A 15 19.46 -14.56 -7.03
C THR A 15 18.57 -13.53 -6.33
N GLY A 16 18.17 -13.79 -5.07
CA GLY A 16 17.29 -12.92 -4.29
C GLY A 16 15.84 -12.89 -4.79
N MET A 17 15.07 -11.91 -4.32
CA MET A 17 13.67 -11.69 -4.68
C MET A 17 13.47 -10.29 -5.27
N ARG A 18 12.42 -10.10 -6.08
CA ARG A 18 11.98 -8.79 -6.57
C ARG A 18 10.58 -8.48 -6.05
N THR A 19 10.31 -7.20 -5.81
CA THR A 19 8.97 -6.73 -5.42
C THR A 19 8.00 -7.03 -6.55
N ALA A 20 6.99 -7.86 -6.28
CA ALA A 20 5.89 -8.07 -7.21
C ALA A 20 4.97 -6.85 -7.14
N LEU A 21 4.79 -6.16 -8.27
CA LEU A 21 3.79 -5.10 -8.35
C LEU A 21 2.38 -5.71 -8.41
N PRO A 22 1.42 -5.20 -7.62
CA PRO A 22 0.05 -5.66 -7.71
C PRO A 22 -0.58 -5.24 -9.05
N VAL A 23 -1.53 -6.01 -9.54
CA VAL A 23 -2.32 -5.64 -10.73
C VAL A 23 -3.37 -4.61 -10.29
N ILE A 24 -3.11 -3.34 -10.58
CA ILE A 24 -3.97 -2.19 -10.25
C ILE A 24 -4.04 -1.31 -11.49
N ASP A 25 -5.26 -0.98 -11.92
CA ASP A 25 -5.47 -0.16 -13.12
C ASP A 25 -4.82 1.22 -12.95
N GLY A 26 -3.94 1.60 -13.89
CA GLY A 26 -3.23 2.89 -13.89
C GLY A 26 -1.93 2.92 -13.06
N LEU A 27 -1.52 1.83 -12.42
CA LEU A 27 -0.27 1.79 -11.64
C LEU A 27 0.99 1.88 -12.51
N ASP A 28 0.91 1.35 -13.73
CA ASP A 28 1.97 1.40 -14.74
C ASP A 28 2.26 2.81 -15.26
N THR A 29 1.26 3.68 -15.24
CA THR A 29 1.28 5.03 -15.82
C THR A 29 1.30 6.13 -14.76
N THR A 30 0.88 5.82 -13.52
CA THR A 30 0.92 6.75 -12.39
C THR A 30 2.27 6.63 -11.66
N PRO A 31 2.99 7.75 -11.45
CA PRO A 31 4.21 7.75 -10.65
C PRO A 31 3.94 7.17 -9.25
N HIS A 32 4.75 6.19 -8.85
CA HIS A 32 4.61 5.50 -7.58
C HIS A 32 5.98 5.08 -7.06
N ASP A 33 6.05 4.89 -5.74
CA ASP A 33 7.21 4.35 -5.07
C ASP A 33 7.00 2.90 -4.70
N THR A 34 8.13 2.20 -4.54
CA THR A 34 8.20 0.86 -3.97
C THR A 34 9.00 0.95 -2.67
N SER A 35 8.99 -0.11 -1.86
CA SER A 35 9.84 -0.19 -0.65
C SER A 35 11.34 0.07 -0.93
N ARG A 36 11.79 -0.12 -2.18
CA ARG A 36 13.15 0.20 -2.60
C ARG A 36 13.36 1.70 -2.84
N THR A 37 12.47 2.33 -3.62
CA THR A 37 12.63 3.76 -4.00
C THR A 37 12.23 4.70 -2.87
N GLN A 38 11.40 4.24 -1.94
CA GLN A 38 11.04 4.97 -0.72
C GLN A 38 12.26 5.38 0.11
N LEU A 39 13.32 4.56 0.13
CA LEU A 39 14.58 4.88 0.83
C LEU A 39 15.35 6.05 0.20
N ASP A 40 15.06 6.37 -1.06
CA ASP A 40 15.72 7.45 -1.81
C ASP A 40 14.97 8.79 -1.69
N LEU A 41 13.87 8.85 -0.90
CA LEU A 41 13.12 10.08 -0.67
C LEU A 41 13.99 11.11 0.06
N THR A 42 14.24 12.25 -0.59
CA THR A 42 15.00 13.37 -0.02
C THR A 42 14.13 14.41 0.67
N GLU A 43 12.82 14.34 0.47
CA GLU A 43 11.84 15.27 1.03
C GLU A 43 10.68 14.51 1.68
N LEU A 44 10.13 15.09 2.75
CA LEU A 44 9.00 14.52 3.46
C LEU A 44 7.71 14.74 2.67
N LEU A 45 6.95 13.68 2.43
CA LEU A 45 5.67 13.75 1.74
C LEU A 45 4.57 14.26 2.68
N GLY A 46 3.73 15.20 2.22
CA GLY A 46 2.60 15.67 3.03
C GLY A 46 1.55 14.58 3.32
N HIS A 47 1.39 13.62 2.40
CA HIS A 47 0.52 12.46 2.59
C HIS A 47 0.96 11.28 1.73
N LEU A 48 1.09 10.10 2.36
CA LEU A 48 1.35 8.83 1.69
C LEU A 48 0.11 7.93 1.67
N ILE A 49 -0.19 7.37 0.50
CA ILE A 49 -1.15 6.27 0.34
C ILE A 49 -0.34 5.01 0.08
N VAL A 50 -0.49 4.03 0.96
CA VAL A 50 0.25 2.77 0.90
C VAL A 50 -0.70 1.65 0.52
N VAL A 51 -0.31 0.82 -0.45
CA VAL A 51 -1.11 -0.33 -0.88
C VAL A 51 -0.40 -1.62 -0.48
N GLY A 52 -1.00 -2.32 0.49
CA GLY A 52 -0.47 -3.53 1.10
C GLY A 52 -0.04 -3.32 2.54
N GLY A 53 -0.43 -4.24 3.43
CA GLY A 53 -0.11 -4.21 4.87
C GLY A 53 0.86 -5.31 5.30
N GLY A 54 1.97 -5.48 4.57
CA GLY A 54 3.06 -6.39 4.94
C GLY A 54 4.15 -5.69 5.76
N TYR A 55 5.00 -6.46 6.44
CA TYR A 55 5.97 -5.93 7.42
C TYR A 55 6.89 -4.83 6.85
N ILE A 56 7.46 -5.04 5.66
CA ILE A 56 8.41 -4.09 5.03
C ILE A 56 7.78 -2.71 4.81
N GLY A 57 6.55 -2.66 4.29
CA GLY A 57 5.85 -1.40 4.06
C GLY A 57 5.51 -0.72 5.38
N SER A 58 4.93 -1.49 6.31
CA SER A 58 4.43 -1.00 7.59
C SER A 58 5.48 -0.30 8.46
N GLU A 59 6.72 -0.80 8.50
CA GLU A 59 7.80 -0.15 9.26
C GLU A 59 8.17 1.23 8.69
N PHE A 60 8.30 1.31 7.36
CA PHE A 60 8.66 2.55 6.68
C PHE A 60 7.53 3.58 6.74
N ASP A 61 6.29 3.10 6.63
CA ASP A 61 5.08 3.91 6.77
C ASP A 61 4.99 4.58 8.15
N GLN A 62 5.27 3.81 9.21
CA GLN A 62 5.29 4.32 10.57
C GLN A 62 6.41 5.36 10.76
N MET A 63 7.59 5.11 10.19
CA MET A 63 8.69 6.06 10.23
C MET A 63 8.30 7.41 9.59
N LEU A 64 7.72 7.38 8.40
CA LEU A 64 7.25 8.60 7.72
C LEU A 64 6.12 9.29 8.49
N ALA A 65 5.20 8.54 9.10
CA ALA A 65 4.18 9.10 9.97
C ALA A 65 4.80 9.87 11.14
N ARG A 66 5.80 9.29 11.80
CA ARG A 66 6.54 9.93 12.90
C ARG A 66 7.35 11.15 12.47
N PHE A 67 7.78 11.20 11.21
CA PHE A 67 8.42 12.40 10.64
C PHE A 67 7.42 13.50 10.26
N GLY A 68 6.11 13.21 10.28
CA GLY A 68 5.05 14.19 10.09
C GLY A 68 4.21 14.00 8.83
N SER A 69 4.47 12.97 8.03
CA SER A 69 3.60 12.63 6.91
C SER A 69 2.24 12.13 7.43
N ARG A 70 1.14 12.55 6.80
CA ARG A 70 -0.09 11.77 6.94
C ARG A 70 0.11 10.42 6.24
N VAL A 71 -0.42 9.33 6.81
CA VAL A 71 -0.33 8.01 6.19
C VAL A 71 -1.71 7.34 6.14
N THR A 72 -2.03 6.76 4.98
CA THR A 72 -3.21 5.92 4.80
C THR A 72 -2.81 4.60 4.16
N LEU A 73 -2.98 3.50 4.88
CA LEU A 73 -2.65 2.15 4.45
C LEU A 73 -3.93 1.42 4.00
N ILE A 74 -3.90 0.91 2.78
CA ILE A 74 -4.97 0.11 2.17
C ILE A 74 -4.54 -1.35 2.14
N GLN A 75 -5.24 -2.19 2.88
CA GLN A 75 -4.96 -3.62 3.00
C GLN A 75 -6.16 -4.43 2.51
N ARG A 76 -5.92 -5.33 1.56
CA ARG A 76 -6.96 -6.20 1.00
C ARG A 76 -7.45 -7.23 2.01
N ALA A 77 -6.56 -7.77 2.83
CA ALA A 77 -6.91 -8.72 3.87
C ALA A 77 -7.68 -8.05 5.01
N GLY A 78 -8.37 -8.84 5.84
CA GLY A 78 -9.10 -8.33 7.01
C GLY A 78 -8.21 -7.82 8.15
N ARG A 79 -6.89 -7.96 8.05
CA ARG A 79 -5.91 -7.51 9.05
C ARG A 79 -4.58 -7.10 8.42
N LEU A 80 -3.86 -6.21 9.11
CA LEU A 80 -2.44 -5.99 8.87
C LEU A 80 -1.64 -7.24 9.21
N LEU A 81 -0.49 -7.41 8.53
CA LEU A 81 0.43 -8.52 8.76
C LEU A 81 -0.30 -9.88 8.78
N PRO A 82 -1.01 -10.26 7.70
CA PRO A 82 -1.89 -11.44 7.72
C PRO A 82 -1.14 -12.77 7.87
N ALA A 83 0.18 -12.78 7.70
CA ALA A 83 1.04 -13.93 7.94
C ALA A 83 1.36 -14.13 9.44
N GLU A 84 1.15 -13.12 10.28
CA GLU A 84 1.50 -13.15 11.70
C GLU A 84 0.35 -13.66 12.58
N ASN A 85 0.59 -13.82 13.88
CA ASN A 85 -0.46 -14.11 14.87
C ASN A 85 -1.50 -12.96 14.92
N PRO A 86 -2.81 -13.24 14.99
CA PRO A 86 -3.85 -12.22 15.13
C PRO A 86 -3.61 -11.19 16.24
N GLU A 87 -3.05 -11.59 17.38
CA GLU A 87 -2.74 -10.68 18.49
C GLU A 87 -1.65 -9.66 18.10
N ILE A 88 -0.64 -10.10 17.35
CA ILE A 88 0.41 -9.22 16.82
C ILE A 88 -0.20 -8.24 15.81
N SER A 89 -1.02 -8.72 14.88
CA SER A 89 -1.73 -7.87 13.93
C SER A 89 -2.57 -6.80 14.62
N ALA A 90 -3.27 -7.17 15.70
CA ALA A 90 -4.10 -6.25 16.49
C ALA A 90 -3.23 -5.19 17.19
N ALA A 91 -2.19 -5.61 17.91
CA ALA A 91 -1.29 -4.71 18.62
C ALA A 91 -0.61 -3.69 17.69
N VAL A 92 -0.16 -4.14 16.50
CA VAL A 92 0.41 -3.24 15.49
C VAL A 92 -0.63 -2.26 14.96
N THR A 93 -1.85 -2.74 14.69
CA THR A 93 -2.94 -1.87 14.20
C THR A 93 -3.31 -0.81 15.24
N GLU A 94 -3.35 -1.16 16.52
CA GLU A 94 -3.59 -0.22 17.63
C GLU A 94 -2.47 0.81 17.75
N GLY A 95 -1.20 0.37 17.67
CA GLY A 95 -0.05 1.27 17.66
C GLY A 95 -0.11 2.26 16.50
N PHE A 96 -0.48 1.79 15.30
CA PHE A 96 -0.64 2.64 14.12
C PHE A 96 -1.75 3.67 14.29
N ALA A 97 -2.89 3.25 14.85
CA ALA A 97 -3.99 4.17 15.14
C ALA A 97 -3.59 5.24 16.18
N ALA A 98 -2.82 4.86 17.21
CA ALA A 98 -2.31 5.80 18.21
C ALA A 98 -1.34 6.84 17.61
N GLU A 99 -0.66 6.50 16.52
CA GLU A 99 0.23 7.39 15.77
C GLU A 99 -0.49 8.16 14.65
N GLY A 100 -1.82 8.06 14.55
CA GLY A 100 -2.62 8.78 13.55
C GLY A 100 -2.58 8.17 12.14
N ILE A 101 -2.05 6.95 12.00
CA ILE A 101 -2.03 6.23 10.73
C ILE A 101 -3.43 5.67 10.47
N THR A 102 -3.99 5.98 9.29
CA THR A 102 -5.29 5.43 8.89
C THR A 102 -5.09 4.06 8.26
N VAL A 103 -5.68 3.01 8.84
CA VAL A 103 -5.61 1.64 8.32
C VAL A 103 -6.97 1.21 7.77
N LEU A 104 -7.02 0.87 6.49
CA LEU A 104 -8.21 0.39 5.79
C LEU A 104 -8.03 -1.09 5.44
N THR A 105 -8.54 -1.99 6.29
CA THR A 105 -8.61 -3.42 6.01
C THR A 105 -9.83 -3.76 5.15
N ASP A 106 -9.90 -5.01 4.65
CA ASP A 106 -10.96 -5.49 3.77
C ASP A 106 -11.21 -4.57 2.55
N THR A 107 -10.14 -3.90 2.12
CA THR A 107 -10.22 -2.85 1.09
C THR A 107 -9.22 -3.15 -0.01
N ALA A 108 -9.74 -3.48 -1.19
CA ALA A 108 -8.92 -3.61 -2.39
C ALA A 108 -8.74 -2.24 -3.05
N CYS A 109 -7.49 -1.86 -3.33
CA CYS A 109 -7.19 -0.78 -4.28
C CYS A 109 -7.28 -1.36 -5.69
N THR A 110 -8.18 -0.84 -6.51
CA THR A 110 -8.44 -1.35 -7.87
C THR A 110 -7.92 -0.42 -8.96
N THR A 111 -7.73 0.86 -8.62
CA THR A 111 -7.39 1.89 -9.60
C THR A 111 -6.50 2.91 -8.92
N VAL A 112 -5.48 3.41 -9.62
CA VAL A 112 -4.71 4.59 -9.20
C VAL A 112 -4.64 5.56 -10.37
N THR A 113 -4.74 6.85 -10.05
CA THR A 113 -4.60 7.93 -11.03
C THR A 113 -3.86 9.09 -10.38
N GLY A 114 -3.13 9.87 -11.17
CA GLY A 114 -2.50 11.08 -10.66
C GLY A 114 -1.28 11.52 -11.42
N ARG A 115 -0.60 12.50 -10.83
CA ARG A 115 0.67 13.07 -11.26
C ARG A 115 1.62 13.14 -10.05
N PRO A 116 2.92 13.42 -10.24
CA PRO A 116 3.85 13.56 -9.12
C PRO A 116 3.31 14.53 -8.05
N GLY A 117 3.35 14.11 -6.79
CA GLY A 117 2.82 14.87 -5.65
C GLY A 117 1.28 14.91 -5.52
N GLN A 118 0.52 14.35 -6.47
CA GLN A 118 -0.94 14.33 -6.46
C GLN A 118 -1.48 13.00 -7.01
N ALA A 119 -1.48 11.97 -6.17
CA ALA A 119 -2.02 10.65 -6.49
C ALA A 119 -3.35 10.38 -5.78
N ARG A 120 -4.18 9.53 -6.40
CA ARG A 120 -5.49 9.10 -5.89
C ARG A 120 -5.61 7.59 -6.04
N ALA A 121 -6.10 6.92 -4.99
CA ALA A 121 -6.42 5.51 -5.00
C ALA A 121 -7.95 5.31 -5.03
N GLY A 122 -8.41 4.48 -5.95
CA GLY A 122 -9.79 4.02 -6.09
C GLY A 122 -9.98 2.64 -5.46
N ARG A 123 -11.20 2.41 -4.97
CA ARG A 123 -11.68 1.12 -4.48
C ARG A 123 -12.93 0.72 -5.27
N PRO A 124 -13.28 -0.57 -5.35
CA PRO A 124 -14.50 -0.98 -6.01
C PRO A 124 -15.70 -0.31 -5.34
N ALA A 125 -16.69 0.09 -6.15
CA ALA A 125 -17.97 0.54 -5.62
C ALA A 125 -18.52 -0.56 -4.71
N ARG A 126 -18.95 -0.21 -3.49
CA ARG A 126 -19.62 -1.17 -2.61
C ARG A 126 -20.81 -1.73 -3.40
N SER A 127 -20.82 -3.03 -3.68
CA SER A 127 -22.02 -3.68 -4.16
C SER A 127 -23.05 -3.52 -3.04
N HIS A 128 -24.02 -2.64 -3.23
CA HIS A 128 -25.20 -2.63 -2.38
C HIS A 128 -25.85 -4.00 -2.51
N GLY A 129 -25.73 -4.83 -1.47
CA GLY A 129 -26.56 -6.02 -1.33
C GLY A 129 -28.01 -5.60 -1.54
N THR A 130 -28.69 -6.27 -2.45
CA THR A 130 -30.14 -6.16 -2.65
C THR A 130 -30.85 -6.45 -1.33
N GLY A 131 -31.22 -5.39 -0.61
CA GLY A 131 -31.99 -5.46 0.64
C GLY A 131 -32.17 -4.08 1.26
N GLN A 132 -33.39 -3.54 1.17
CA GLN A 132 -33.90 -2.29 1.74
C GLN A 132 -33.34 -0.96 1.18
N LYS A 133 -34.13 -0.33 0.29
CA LYS A 133 -33.96 1.08 -0.11
C LYS A 133 -34.30 1.99 1.07
N ASN A 134 -33.31 2.58 1.73
CA ASN A 134 -33.45 3.90 2.34
C ASN A 134 -32.53 4.87 1.61
N ARG A 135 -33.15 5.83 0.92
CA ARG A 135 -32.46 6.88 0.16
C ARG A 135 -31.64 7.73 1.13
N SER A 136 -30.31 7.66 1.03
CA SER A 136 -29.42 8.74 1.47
C SER A 136 -28.23 8.83 0.52
N THR A 137 -27.86 10.07 0.23
CA THR A 137 -26.90 10.58 -0.76
C THR A 137 -25.55 9.83 -0.77
N PRO A 138 -24.93 9.59 -1.95
CA PRO A 138 -23.62 8.92 -2.00
C PRO A 138 -22.51 9.77 -1.33
N PRO A 139 -21.53 9.14 -0.66
CA PRO A 139 -20.41 9.87 -0.07
C PRO A 139 -19.51 10.46 -1.16
N ARG A 140 -19.05 11.70 -0.95
CA ARG A 140 -18.15 12.41 -1.85
C ARG A 140 -16.76 11.75 -1.89
N PRO A 141 -16.07 11.75 -3.04
CA PRO A 141 -14.67 11.33 -3.12
C PRO A 141 -13.78 12.26 -2.30
N TRP A 142 -12.76 11.68 -1.68
CA TRP A 142 -11.71 12.39 -0.94
C TRP A 142 -10.98 13.40 -1.85
N SER A 143 -10.91 14.67 -1.45
CA SER A 143 -10.12 15.71 -2.13
C SER A 143 -9.21 16.41 -1.12
N THR A 144 -7.92 16.49 -1.40
CA THR A 144 -7.02 17.42 -0.73
C THR A 144 -7.18 18.81 -1.34
N HIS A 145 -7.44 19.81 -0.50
CA HIS A 145 -7.35 21.21 -0.89
C HIS A 145 -5.87 21.59 -1.04
N PRO A 146 -5.49 22.33 -2.10
CA PRO A 146 -4.16 22.94 -2.16
C PRO A 146 -4.13 24.19 -1.26
N SER A 147 -3.02 24.37 -0.55
CA SER A 147 -2.58 25.67 -0.05
C SER A 147 -2.03 26.51 -1.20
#